data_AF-A0AAD7Z4S6-F1
#
_entry.id   AF-A0AAD7Z4S6-F1
#
_cell.length_a   1.000
_cell.length_b   1.000
_cell.length_c   1.000
_cell.angle_alpha   90.00
_cell.angle_beta   90.00
_cell.angle_gamma   90.00
#
_symmetry.space_group_name_H-M   'P 1'
#
loop_
_entity.id
_entity.type
_entity.pdbx_description
1 polymer ?
#
loop_
_entity_poly.entity_id
_entity_poly.type
_entity_poly.pdbx_seq_one_letter_code
_entity_poly.pdbx_strand_id
1 'polypeptide(L)'
;MNLNIRLKKHLRNVKNGETEKSAIAAHAWSERHRIETKAKLLKQPISNIQMCILPEMSVVVSWMSHNENCTNVIKFSIDNDSQLVLKSTELSSVEEAVNSLHCIKDCWAVVLGENDSHIILWEHCTGVLVRKIHYPRNNTIFQWVQEDQGFLFIAASTQNHVKFIVVNLTNSKWKQLQQFSLPETHKLMGVAVDKGRLVAVLLQGNCMLGFKVWINTC
;
A
#
# COMPACT_ATOMS: atom_id res chain seq x y z
N MET A 1 -15.48 -24.71 12.93
CA MET A 1 -14.10 -25.23 12.99
C MET A 1 -13.14 -24.03 13.00
N ASN A 2 -12.43 -23.82 14.11
CA ASN A 2 -11.77 -22.55 14.46
C ASN A 2 -10.49 -22.26 13.63
N LEU A 3 -10.54 -21.27 12.74
CA LEU A 3 -9.36 -20.73 12.01
C LEU A 3 -8.28 -20.17 12.97
N ASN A 4 -8.66 -19.83 14.20
CA ASN A 4 -7.81 -19.35 15.28
C ASN A 4 -6.68 -20.33 15.69
N ILE A 5 -6.82 -21.63 15.40
CA ILE A 5 -5.82 -22.64 15.77
C ILE A 5 -4.72 -22.77 14.70
N ARG A 6 -5.02 -22.44 13.44
CA ARG A 6 -4.06 -22.58 12.32
C ARG A 6 -3.00 -21.47 12.29
N LEU A 7 -3.40 -20.23 12.62
CA LEU A 7 -2.48 -19.08 12.71
C LEU A 7 -1.50 -19.18 13.90
N LYS A 8 -1.95 -19.68 15.06
CA LYS A 8 -1.10 -19.89 16.25
C LYS A 8 0.03 -20.92 16.03
N LYS A 9 -0.11 -21.80 15.04
CA LYS A 9 0.90 -22.83 14.74
C LYS A 9 1.96 -22.35 13.73
N HIS A 10 1.67 -21.35 12.91
CA HIS A 10 2.63 -20.75 11.98
C HIS A 10 3.54 -19.68 12.63
N LEU A 11 3.06 -19.02 13.68
CA LEU A 11 3.80 -17.97 14.41
C LEU A 11 4.91 -18.46 15.36
N ARG A 12 5.15 -19.79 15.47
CA ARG A 12 6.15 -20.31 16.41
C ARG A 12 7.58 -20.46 15.86
N ASN A 13 7.79 -20.32 14.55
CA ASN A 13 9.07 -20.66 13.93
C ASN A 13 9.65 -19.51 13.09
N VAL A 14 9.79 -18.31 13.67
CA VAL A 14 10.27 -17.18 12.89
C VAL A 14 11.21 -16.28 13.69
N LYS A 15 12.37 -15.99 13.10
CA LYS A 15 13.45 -15.18 13.67
C LYS A 15 12.96 -13.76 14.02
N ASN A 16 13.56 -13.17 15.06
CA ASN A 16 13.14 -11.95 15.76
C ASN A 16 12.71 -10.73 14.91
N GLY A 17 13.09 -10.62 13.63
CA GLY A 17 12.63 -9.54 12.73
C GLY A 17 11.29 -9.78 12.02
N GLU A 18 10.80 -11.02 11.95
CA GLU A 18 9.50 -11.35 11.35
C GLU A 18 8.37 -11.37 12.40
N THR A 19 8.71 -11.51 13.68
CA THR A 19 7.76 -11.41 14.80
C THR A 19 7.20 -10.00 14.97
N GLU A 20 8.04 -8.96 14.79
CA GLU A 20 7.60 -7.56 14.86
C GLU A 20 6.62 -7.21 13.73
N LYS A 21 6.97 -7.54 12.48
CA LYS A 21 6.06 -7.34 11.33
C LYS A 21 4.74 -8.09 11.48
N SER A 22 4.77 -9.29 12.05
CA SER A 22 3.57 -10.08 12.34
C SER A 22 2.70 -9.44 13.43
N ALA A 23 3.32 -8.84 14.46
CA ALA A 23 2.61 -8.12 15.52
C ALA A 23 1.95 -6.84 14.97
N ILE A 24 2.66 -6.05 14.17
CA ILE A 24 2.10 -4.86 13.52
C ILE A 24 0.92 -5.24 12.61
N ALA A 25 1.06 -6.32 11.83
CA ALA A 25 -0.02 -6.77 10.96
C ALA A 25 -1.25 -7.23 11.76
N ALA A 26 -1.04 -7.94 12.87
CA ALA A 26 -2.12 -8.34 13.77
C ALA A 26 -2.79 -7.13 14.45
N HIS A 27 -2.02 -6.12 14.84
CA HIS A 27 -2.56 -4.88 15.42
C HIS A 27 -3.32 -4.05 14.38
N ALA A 28 -2.76 -3.86 13.17
CA ALA A 28 -3.44 -3.21 12.07
C ALA A 28 -4.78 -3.89 11.74
N TRP A 29 -4.82 -5.23 11.80
CA TRP A 29 -6.06 -6.00 11.68
C TRP A 29 -7.04 -5.75 12.83
N SER A 30 -6.55 -5.72 14.07
CA SER A 30 -7.36 -5.39 15.25
C SER A 30 -7.98 -3.99 15.15
N GLU A 31 -7.19 -2.99 14.76
CA GLU A 31 -7.67 -1.62 14.60
C GLU A 31 -8.67 -1.49 13.46
N ARG A 32 -8.46 -2.16 12.33
CA ARG A 32 -9.47 -2.26 11.28
C ARG A 32 -10.80 -2.78 11.84
N HIS A 33 -10.76 -3.85 12.63
CA HIS A 33 -11.97 -4.43 13.22
C HIS A 33 -12.62 -3.50 14.25
N ARG A 34 -11.83 -2.73 15.00
CA ARG A 34 -12.31 -1.71 15.93
C ARG A 34 -13.01 -0.57 15.20
N ILE A 35 -12.42 -0.08 14.11
CA ILE A 35 -13.00 0.96 13.23
C ILE A 35 -14.31 0.45 12.62
N GLU A 36 -14.34 -0.76 12.08
CA GLU A 36 -15.57 -1.39 11.53
C GLU A 36 -16.66 -1.52 12.60
N THR A 37 -16.31 -1.94 13.81
CA THR A 37 -17.24 -2.04 14.94
C THR A 37 -17.77 -0.67 15.37
N LYS A 38 -16.90 0.34 15.49
CA LYS A 38 -17.30 1.70 15.85
C LYS A 38 -18.20 2.33 14.78
N ALA A 39 -17.92 2.11 13.50
CA ALA A 39 -18.77 2.57 12.40
C ALA A 39 -20.16 1.91 12.43
N LYS A 40 -20.24 0.60 12.70
CA LYS A 40 -21.50 -0.11 12.92
C LYS A 40 -22.30 0.49 14.08
N LEU A 41 -21.64 0.82 15.19
CA LEU A 41 -22.26 1.46 16.36
C LEU A 41 -22.75 2.88 16.05
N LEU A 42 -22.00 3.64 15.25
CA LEU A 42 -22.35 5.00 14.84
C LEU A 42 -23.38 5.06 13.71
N LYS A 43 -23.83 3.91 13.18
CA LYS A 43 -24.69 3.80 11.98
C LYS A 43 -24.13 4.55 10.76
N GLN A 44 -22.84 4.86 10.74
CA GLN A 44 -22.19 5.48 9.60
C GLN A 44 -21.62 4.36 8.73
N PRO A 45 -22.12 4.18 7.50
CA PRO A 45 -21.54 3.18 6.62
C PRO A 45 -20.13 3.66 6.26
N ILE A 46 -19.13 2.85 6.59
CA ILE A 46 -17.77 3.01 6.09
C ILE A 46 -17.50 1.93 5.04
N SER A 47 -16.73 2.27 4.02
CA SER A 47 -16.33 1.34 2.98
C SER A 47 -14.90 1.61 2.53
N ASN A 48 -14.38 0.77 1.64
CA ASN A 48 -13.06 0.92 1.02
C ASN A 48 -11.92 1.16 2.03
N ILE A 49 -11.86 0.31 3.07
CA ILE A 49 -10.81 0.42 4.08
C ILE A 49 -9.48 -0.06 3.49
N GLN A 50 -8.49 0.83 3.42
CA GLN A 50 -7.12 0.52 3.00
C GLN A 50 -6.16 0.74 4.15
N MET A 51 -5.02 0.06 4.12
CA MET A 51 -3.98 0.25 5.12
C MET A 51 -2.59 0.04 4.52
N CYS A 52 -1.60 0.74 5.07
CA CYS A 52 -0.20 0.42 4.86
C CYS A 52 0.58 0.53 6.18
N ILE A 53 1.60 -0.32 6.30
CA ILE A 53 2.51 -0.32 7.45
C ILE A 53 3.75 0.50 7.08
N LEU A 54 4.11 1.45 7.93
CA LEU A 54 5.33 2.24 7.81
C LEU A 54 6.46 1.59 8.64
N PRO A 55 7.74 1.81 8.27
CA PRO A 55 8.89 1.21 8.95
C PRO A 55 8.99 1.53 10.45
N GLU A 56 8.51 2.71 10.88
CA GLU A 56 8.58 3.21 12.26
C GLU A 56 7.42 2.75 13.15
N MET A 57 7.02 1.48 13.05
CA MET A 57 5.94 0.88 13.86
C MET A 57 4.64 1.70 13.80
N SER A 58 4.32 2.20 12.61
CA SER A 58 3.12 2.99 12.39
C SER A 58 2.25 2.37 11.32
N VAL A 59 0.95 2.58 11.41
CA VAL A 59 -0.01 2.15 10.39
C VAL A 59 -0.80 3.35 9.92
N VAL A 60 -0.90 3.51 8.60
CA VAL A 60 -1.82 4.46 7.98
C VAL A 60 -3.05 3.68 7.56
N VAL A 61 -4.23 4.18 7.91
CA VAL A 61 -5.51 3.59 7.57
C VAL A 61 -6.34 4.64 6.85
N SER A 62 -6.97 4.28 5.75
CA SER A 62 -7.97 5.10 5.08
C SER A 62 -9.31 4.39 4.99
N TRP A 63 -10.40 5.15 4.95
CA TRP A 63 -11.74 4.64 4.69
C TRP A 63 -12.61 5.72 4.07
N MET A 64 -13.57 5.28 3.26
CA MET A 64 -14.56 6.18 2.65
C MET A 64 -15.77 6.31 3.57
N SER A 65 -16.13 7.56 3.87
CA SER A 65 -17.37 7.89 4.59
C SER A 65 -18.50 8.05 3.56
N HIS A 66 -19.55 7.22 3.66
CA HIS A 66 -20.67 7.29 2.71
C HIS A 66 -21.45 8.61 2.79
N ASN A 67 -21.44 9.29 3.94
CA ASN A 67 -22.20 10.52 4.14
C ASN A 67 -21.49 11.75 3.56
N GLU A 68 -20.15 11.73 3.56
CA GLU A 68 -19.33 12.88 3.20
C GLU A 68 -18.69 12.72 1.80
N ASN A 69 -18.87 11.54 1.19
CA ASN A 69 -18.24 11.16 -0.09
C ASN A 69 -16.73 11.45 -0.13
N CYS A 70 -16.09 11.37 1.04
CA CYS A 70 -14.67 11.67 1.24
C CYS A 70 -13.96 10.44 1.80
N THR A 71 -12.69 10.31 1.47
CA THR A 71 -11.79 9.38 2.12
C THR A 71 -11.10 10.09 3.28
N ASN A 72 -11.32 9.55 4.47
CA ASN A 72 -10.60 9.91 5.68
C ASN A 72 -9.32 9.08 5.76
N VAL A 73 -8.23 9.69 6.24
CA VAL A 73 -6.94 9.03 6.36
C VAL A 73 -6.33 9.38 7.72
N ILE A 74 -5.89 8.37 8.48
CA ILE A 74 -5.27 8.56 9.79
C ILE A 74 -4.02 7.68 9.90
N LYS A 75 -2.94 8.25 10.41
CA LYS A 75 -1.76 7.52 10.88
C LYS A 75 -1.90 7.22 12.38
N PHE A 76 -1.64 5.98 12.77
CA PHE A 76 -1.48 5.56 14.15
C PHE A 76 -0.02 5.17 14.41
N SER A 77 0.59 5.75 15.44
CA SER A 77 1.91 5.36 15.94
C SER A 77 1.71 4.35 17.07
N ILE A 78 2.39 3.20 16.98
CA ILE A 78 2.22 2.08 17.90
C ILE A 78 3.45 1.96 18.79
N ASP A 79 3.23 1.77 20.08
CA ASP A 79 4.30 1.46 21.03
C ASP A 79 4.84 0.04 20.80
N ASN A 80 6.16 -0.12 20.73
CA ASN A 80 6.75 -1.42 20.40
C ASN A 80 6.51 -2.46 21.52
N ASP A 81 6.54 -2.02 22.78
CA ASP A 81 6.48 -2.90 23.93
C ASP A 81 5.03 -3.28 24.28
N SER A 82 4.14 -2.29 24.36
CA SER A 82 2.75 -2.48 24.77
C SER A 82 1.79 -2.77 23.61
N GLN A 83 2.20 -2.53 22.37
CA GLN A 83 1.35 -2.63 21.18
C GLN A 83 0.10 -1.75 21.27
N LEU A 84 0.19 -0.63 22.01
CA LEU A 84 -0.89 0.35 22.15
C LEU A 84 -0.67 1.54 21.21
N VAL A 85 -1.76 2.20 20.81
CA VAL A 85 -1.69 3.46 20.06
C VAL A 85 -1.16 4.56 20.97
N LEU A 86 0.02 5.09 20.65
CA LEU A 86 0.63 6.23 21.34
C LEU A 86 0.06 7.55 20.86
N LYS A 87 -0.09 7.68 19.54
CA LYS A 87 -0.47 8.93 18.88
C LYS A 87 -1.22 8.64 17.59
N SER A 88 -2.25 9.44 17.31
CA SER A 88 -2.87 9.52 15.99
C SER A 88 -2.51 10.84 15.30
N THR A 89 -2.44 10.82 13.98
CA THR A 89 -2.27 12.01 13.14
C THR A 89 -3.27 11.93 12.01
N GLU A 90 -4.19 12.88 11.97
CA GLU A 90 -5.17 12.98 10.89
C GLU A 90 -4.48 13.54 9.65
N LEU A 91 -4.65 12.85 8.53
CA LEU A 91 -4.19 13.30 7.23
C LEU A 91 -5.36 14.00 6.54
N SER A 92 -5.04 15.00 5.74
CA SER A 92 -6.03 15.79 4.99
C SER A 92 -6.92 14.85 4.16
N SER A 93 -8.23 14.94 4.35
CA SER A 93 -9.19 14.12 3.62
C SER A 93 -9.21 14.49 2.13
N VAL A 94 -9.70 13.55 1.30
CA VAL A 94 -9.82 13.75 -0.15
C VAL A 94 -11.22 13.36 -0.63
N GLU A 95 -11.79 14.12 -1.57
CA GLU A 95 -13.12 13.90 -2.15
C GLU A 95 -13.15 12.77 -3.21
N GLU A 96 -12.31 11.75 -3.02
CA GLU A 96 -12.19 10.62 -3.94
C GLU A 96 -11.92 9.35 -3.14
N ALA A 97 -12.34 8.21 -3.67
CA ALA A 97 -12.01 6.91 -3.08
C ALA A 97 -10.50 6.67 -3.17
N VAL A 98 -9.83 6.33 -2.06
CA VAL A 98 -8.45 5.83 -2.09
C VAL A 98 -8.49 4.31 -2.18
N ASN A 99 -8.05 3.76 -3.30
CA ASN A 99 -8.15 2.34 -3.62
C ASN A 99 -6.98 1.53 -3.07
N SER A 100 -5.84 2.17 -2.78
CA SER A 100 -4.77 1.55 -1.99
C SER A 100 -3.84 2.59 -1.36
N LEU A 101 -3.11 2.17 -0.33
CA LEU A 101 -2.09 2.93 0.38
C LEU A 101 -0.75 2.20 0.30
N HIS A 102 0.34 2.96 0.15
CA HIS A 102 1.69 2.44 -0.03
C HIS A 102 2.69 3.23 0.82
N CYS A 103 3.59 2.50 1.48
CA CYS A 103 4.86 3.08 1.92
C CYS A 103 5.76 3.25 0.70
N ILE A 104 6.43 4.40 0.61
CA ILE A 104 7.41 4.64 -0.44
C ILE A 104 8.77 4.18 0.07
N LYS A 105 9.42 3.27 -0.65
CA LYS A 105 10.77 2.85 -0.29
C LYS A 105 11.74 4.03 -0.46
N ASP A 106 12.66 4.16 0.48
CA ASP A 106 13.67 5.23 0.55
C ASP A 106 13.10 6.65 0.74
N CYS A 107 11.78 6.78 0.94
CA CYS A 107 11.10 8.03 1.32
C CYS A 107 10.19 7.82 2.53
N TRP A 108 10.74 8.15 3.70
CA TRP A 108 10.13 7.96 5.02
C TRP A 108 9.24 9.11 5.49
N ALA A 109 9.07 10.17 4.70
CA ALA A 109 8.29 11.34 5.10
C ALA A 109 6.86 11.33 4.52
N VAL A 110 6.65 10.53 3.48
CA VAL A 110 5.45 10.60 2.63
C VAL A 110 4.80 9.23 2.52
N VAL A 111 3.47 9.21 2.64
CA VAL A 111 2.65 8.06 2.28
C VAL A 111 1.97 8.33 0.94
N LEU A 112 1.91 7.29 0.12
CA LEU A 112 1.22 7.33 -1.17
C LEU A 112 -0.14 6.67 -1.04
N GLY A 113 -1.17 7.32 -1.54
CA GLY A 113 -2.44 6.71 -1.87
C GLY A 113 -2.72 6.85 -3.35
N GLU A 114 -3.56 5.97 -3.86
CA GLU A 114 -3.91 5.98 -5.27
C GLU A 114 -5.39 5.72 -5.49
N ASN A 115 -5.89 6.23 -6.59
CA ASN A 115 -7.21 5.89 -7.13
C ASN A 115 -7.12 5.73 -8.65
N ASP A 116 -8.25 5.72 -9.35
CA ASP A 116 -8.26 5.44 -10.80
C ASP A 116 -7.72 6.59 -11.65
N SER A 117 -7.55 7.78 -11.08
CA SER A 117 -7.14 8.98 -11.81
C SER A 117 -6.02 9.77 -11.17
N HIS A 118 -5.64 9.46 -9.93
CA HIS A 118 -4.69 10.23 -9.17
C HIS A 118 -3.74 9.37 -8.33
N ILE A 119 -2.53 9.89 -8.21
CA ILE A 119 -1.58 9.57 -7.15
C ILE A 119 -1.65 10.70 -6.13
N ILE A 120 -1.81 10.36 -4.87
CA ILE A 120 -2.04 11.29 -3.77
C ILE A 120 -0.92 11.09 -2.75
N LEU A 121 -0.26 12.17 -2.36
CA LEU A 121 0.90 12.15 -1.48
C LEU A 121 0.63 12.98 -0.24
N TRP A 122 0.78 12.38 0.94
CA TRP A 122 0.66 13.08 2.22
C TRP A 122 1.97 13.03 2.98
N GLU A 123 2.35 14.14 3.60
CA GLU A 123 3.38 14.15 4.63
C GLU A 123 2.77 13.56 5.90
N HIS A 124 3.12 12.32 6.23
CA HIS A 124 2.37 11.58 7.25
C HIS A 124 2.70 12.03 8.69
N CYS A 125 3.75 12.84 8.88
CA CYS A 125 4.10 13.40 10.18
C CYS A 125 3.24 14.62 10.55
N THR A 126 2.86 15.43 9.56
CA THR A 126 2.05 16.65 9.75
C THR A 126 0.59 16.45 9.36
N GLY A 127 0.29 15.46 8.53
CA GLY A 127 -1.04 15.25 7.97
C GLY A 127 -1.32 16.05 6.68
N VAL A 128 -0.35 16.84 6.21
CA VAL A 128 -0.55 17.74 5.07
C VAL A 128 -0.60 16.96 3.75
N LEU A 129 -1.60 17.26 2.93
CA LEU A 129 -1.61 16.84 1.53
C LEU A 129 -0.52 17.59 0.75
N VAL A 130 0.52 16.88 0.35
CA VAL A 130 1.67 17.46 -0.36
C VAL A 130 1.37 17.64 -1.84
N ARG A 131 0.74 16.63 -2.45
CA ARG A 131 0.52 16.63 -3.90
C ARG A 131 -0.60 15.69 -4.32
N LYS A 132 -1.29 16.08 -5.38
CA LYS A 132 -2.22 15.25 -6.14
C LYS A 132 -1.80 15.29 -7.62
N ILE A 133 -1.44 14.13 -8.17
CA ILE A 133 -0.86 13.99 -9.50
C ILE A 133 -1.87 13.27 -10.38
N HIS A 134 -2.30 13.90 -11.47
CA HIS A 134 -3.23 13.29 -12.41
C HIS A 134 -2.55 12.20 -13.23
N TYR A 135 -2.98 10.96 -13.01
CA TYR A 135 -2.52 9.75 -13.69
C TYR A 135 -3.74 8.87 -14.02
N PRO A 136 -4.41 9.12 -15.16
CA PRO A 136 -5.58 8.35 -15.57
C PRO A 136 -5.18 6.91 -15.90
N ARG A 137 -5.80 5.95 -15.22
CA ARG A 137 -5.52 4.52 -15.39
C ARG A 137 -6.79 3.70 -15.24
N ASN A 138 -6.87 2.61 -16.00
CA ASN A 138 -7.95 1.65 -15.87
C ASN A 138 -7.42 0.41 -15.16
N ASN A 139 -8.06 0.02 -14.07
CA ASN A 139 -7.85 -1.26 -13.36
C ASN A 139 -6.37 -1.58 -13.11
N THR A 140 -5.61 -0.61 -12.61
CA THR A 140 -4.20 -0.78 -12.29
C THR A 140 -3.99 -0.70 -10.78
N ILE A 141 -3.20 -1.62 -10.23
CA ILE A 141 -2.87 -1.70 -8.81
C ILE A 141 -1.37 -1.46 -8.67
N PHE A 142 -0.92 -0.53 -7.83
CA PHE A 142 0.51 -0.42 -7.53
C PHE A 142 0.97 -1.61 -6.69
N GLN A 143 2.10 -2.19 -7.10
CA GLN A 143 2.72 -3.35 -6.45
C GLN A 143 4.04 -2.99 -5.79
N TRP A 144 4.69 -1.94 -6.29
CA TRP A 144 5.97 -1.46 -5.77
C TRP A 144 6.12 0.03 -6.06
N VAL A 145 6.66 0.76 -5.09
CA VAL A 145 6.91 2.19 -5.18
C VAL A 145 8.26 2.51 -4.50
N GLN A 146 9.12 3.25 -5.18
CA GLN A 146 10.37 3.78 -4.61
C GLN A 146 10.56 5.22 -5.10
N GLU A 147 11.14 6.05 -4.24
CA GLU A 147 11.59 7.38 -4.62
C GLU A 147 13.11 7.40 -4.80
N ASP A 148 13.58 8.16 -5.78
CA ASP A 148 14.98 8.45 -5.99
C ASP A 148 15.13 9.81 -6.70
N GLN A 149 15.88 10.73 -6.09
CA GLN A 149 16.24 12.06 -6.63
C GLN A 149 15.06 12.89 -7.17
N GLY A 150 13.93 12.89 -6.47
CA GLY A 150 12.72 13.61 -6.87
C GLY A 150 11.87 12.90 -7.92
N PHE A 151 12.17 11.64 -8.22
CA PHE A 151 11.36 10.79 -9.07
C PHE A 151 10.77 9.63 -8.28
N LEU A 152 9.48 9.39 -8.51
CA LEU A 152 8.78 8.23 -7.99
C LEU A 152 8.71 7.16 -9.07
N PHE A 153 9.33 6.02 -8.81
CA PHE A 153 9.27 4.84 -9.67
C PHE A 153 8.20 3.89 -9.16
N ILE A 154 7.35 3.44 -10.06
CA ILE A 154 6.17 2.64 -9.74
C ILE A 154 6.11 1.43 -10.65
N ALA A 155 5.97 0.24 -10.05
CA ALA A 155 5.52 -0.94 -10.76
C ALA A 155 4.03 -1.16 -10.52
N ALA A 156 3.25 -1.09 -11.59
CA ALA A 156 1.80 -1.11 -11.55
C ALA A 156 1.27 -2.29 -12.36
N SER A 157 0.36 -3.08 -11.81
CA SER A 157 -0.18 -4.28 -12.46
C SER A 157 -1.62 -4.09 -12.91
N THR A 158 -1.93 -4.52 -14.12
CA THR A 158 -3.29 -4.82 -14.58
C THR A 158 -3.50 -6.34 -14.57
N GLN A 159 -4.66 -6.81 -15.05
CA GLN A 159 -4.92 -8.25 -15.20
C GLN A 159 -3.89 -8.97 -16.08
N ASN A 160 -3.39 -8.30 -17.11
CA ASN A 160 -2.59 -8.87 -18.19
C ASN A 160 -1.28 -8.12 -18.45
N HIS A 161 -0.96 -7.08 -17.69
CA HIS A 161 0.28 -6.33 -17.87
C HIS A 161 0.91 -5.90 -16.55
N VAL A 162 2.23 -5.75 -16.55
CA VAL A 162 2.96 -4.95 -15.56
C VAL A 162 3.54 -3.74 -16.28
N LYS A 163 3.26 -2.55 -15.76
CA LYS A 163 3.73 -1.27 -16.27
C LYS A 163 4.76 -0.72 -15.30
N PHE A 164 5.84 -0.18 -15.85
CA PHE A 164 6.83 0.58 -15.10
C PHE A 164 6.66 2.06 -15.45
N ILE A 165 6.39 2.86 -14.44
CA ILE A 165 6.05 4.28 -14.59
C ILE A 165 7.02 5.08 -13.73
N VAL A 166 7.40 6.25 -14.25
CA VAL A 166 8.13 7.26 -13.49
C VAL A 166 7.27 8.50 -13.36
N VAL A 167 7.28 9.12 -12.19
CA VAL A 167 6.60 10.38 -11.90
C VAL A 167 7.63 11.35 -11.36
N ASN A 168 7.76 12.52 -11.99
CA ASN A 168 8.59 13.59 -11.47
C ASN A 168 7.81 14.34 -10.37
N LEU A 169 8.31 14.28 -9.14
CA LEU A 169 7.67 14.88 -7.98
C LEU A 169 7.77 16.40 -7.96
N THR A 170 8.65 17.02 -8.75
CA THR A 170 8.77 18.48 -8.83
C THR A 170 7.68 19.08 -9.70
N ASN A 171 7.44 18.50 -10.89
CA ASN A 171 6.51 19.06 -11.89
C ASN A 171 5.25 18.22 -12.11
N SER A 172 5.07 17.13 -11.36
CA SER A 172 3.90 16.24 -11.44
C SER A 172 3.70 15.58 -12.81
N LYS A 173 4.70 15.59 -13.71
CA LYS A 173 4.63 14.88 -14.98
C LYS A 173 4.99 13.41 -14.76
N TRP A 174 4.36 12.55 -15.53
CA TRP A 174 4.63 11.11 -15.50
C TRP A 174 4.89 10.57 -16.89
N LYS A 175 5.56 9.42 -16.95
CA LYS A 175 5.83 8.69 -18.19
C LYS A 175 5.82 7.19 -17.91
N GLN A 176 5.15 6.43 -18.77
CA GLN A 176 5.33 4.97 -18.80
C GLN A 176 6.68 4.68 -19.46
N LEU A 177 7.59 4.07 -18.71
CA LEU A 177 8.90 3.66 -19.19
C LEU A 177 8.83 2.34 -19.93
N GLN A 178 8.07 1.38 -19.41
CA GLN A 178 7.98 0.05 -19.98
C GLN A 178 6.65 -0.63 -19.66
N GLN A 179 6.27 -1.60 -20.48
CA GLN A 179 5.12 -2.48 -20.24
C GLN A 179 5.50 -3.91 -20.62
N PHE A 180 5.09 -4.85 -19.77
CA PHE A 180 5.30 -6.28 -19.95
C PHE A 180 3.95 -6.98 -19.99
N SER A 181 3.74 -7.86 -20.96
CA SER A 181 2.56 -8.71 -21.00
C SER A 181 2.74 -9.89 -20.05
N LEU A 182 1.73 -10.12 -19.23
CA LEU A 182 1.60 -11.30 -18.41
C LEU A 182 0.84 -12.37 -19.21
N PRO A 183 1.20 -13.65 -19.08
CA PRO A 183 0.41 -14.71 -19.69
C PRO A 183 -0.97 -14.79 -19.05
N GLU A 184 -2.03 -14.96 -19.86
CA GLU A 184 -3.42 -14.95 -19.40
C GLU A 184 -3.76 -16.07 -18.40
N THR A 185 -2.99 -17.16 -18.41
CA THR A 185 -3.18 -18.32 -17.54
C THR A 185 -2.56 -18.15 -16.15
N HIS A 186 -1.87 -17.03 -15.91
CA HIS A 186 -1.10 -16.79 -14.69
C HIS A 186 -1.67 -15.63 -13.88
N LYS A 187 -1.80 -15.85 -12.57
CA LYS A 187 -2.19 -14.79 -11.63
C LYS A 187 -0.95 -14.10 -11.09
N LEU A 188 -0.85 -12.77 -11.23
CA LEU A 188 0.21 -12.00 -10.58
C LEU A 188 0.01 -12.01 -9.07
N MET A 189 1.04 -12.46 -8.35
CA MET A 189 1.06 -12.51 -6.89
C MET A 189 1.79 -11.33 -6.28
N GLY A 190 2.76 -10.76 -6.99
CA GLY A 190 3.49 -9.60 -6.53
C GLY A 190 4.62 -9.22 -7.49
N VAL A 191 5.18 -8.05 -7.23
CA VAL A 191 6.33 -7.52 -7.94
C VAL A 191 7.36 -7.06 -6.93
N ALA A 192 8.64 -7.31 -7.22
CA ALA A 192 9.76 -6.81 -6.44
C ALA A 192 10.79 -6.18 -7.38
N VAL A 193 11.52 -5.19 -6.89
CA VAL A 193 12.69 -4.64 -7.58
C VAL A 193 13.93 -4.95 -6.74
N ASP A 194 14.91 -5.63 -7.34
CA ASP A 194 16.19 -5.93 -6.71
C ASP A 194 17.33 -5.66 -7.69
N LYS A 195 18.28 -4.80 -7.30
CA LYS A 195 19.49 -4.46 -8.08
C LYS A 195 19.19 -4.11 -9.54
N GLY A 196 18.22 -3.23 -9.78
CA GLY A 196 17.81 -2.80 -11.13
C GLY A 196 17.00 -3.85 -11.91
N ARG A 197 16.53 -4.92 -11.27
CA ARG A 197 15.71 -5.95 -11.92
C ARG A 197 14.30 -5.92 -11.37
N LEU A 198 13.33 -5.83 -12.27
CA LEU A 198 11.94 -6.09 -11.94
C LEU A 198 11.72 -7.60 -11.92
N VAL A 199 11.23 -8.12 -10.81
CA VAL A 199 10.85 -9.51 -10.65
C VAL A 199 9.35 -9.58 -10.45
N ALA A 200 8.64 -10.17 -11.40
CA ALA A 200 7.23 -10.48 -11.25
C ALA A 200 7.08 -11.94 -10.80
N VAL A 201 6.29 -12.16 -9.75
CA VAL A 201 5.96 -13.50 -9.25
C VAL A 201 4.57 -13.86 -9.73
N LEU A 202 4.50 -14.91 -10.55
CA LEU A 202 3.27 -15.42 -11.12
C LEU A 202 2.92 -16.78 -10.53
N LEU A 203 1.63 -17.00 -10.26
CA LEU A 203 1.09 -18.29 -9.87
C LEU A 203 0.50 -19.00 -11.09
N GLN A 204 1.02 -20.20 -11.38
CA GLN A 204 0.48 -21.13 -12.38
C GLN A 204 0.02 -22.40 -11.68
N GLY A 205 -1.29 -22.59 -11.50
CA GLY A 205 -1.79 -23.70 -10.69
C GLY A 205 -1.20 -23.66 -9.28
N ASN A 206 -0.37 -24.65 -8.92
CA ASN A 206 0.34 -24.73 -7.63
C ASN A 206 1.83 -24.34 -7.69
N CYS A 207 2.32 -23.87 -8.84
CA CYS A 207 3.73 -23.55 -9.05
C CYS A 207 3.96 -22.02 -9.12
N MET A 208 5.02 -21.54 -8.47
CA MET A 208 5.48 -20.15 -8.58
C MET A 208 6.51 -20.03 -9.70
N LEU A 209 6.31 -19.08 -10.62
CA LEU A 209 7.27 -18.73 -11.66
C LEU A 209 7.77 -17.30 -11.45
N GLY A 210 9.09 -17.13 -11.44
CA GLY A 210 9.73 -15.83 -11.36
C GLY A 210 10.16 -15.37 -12.76
N PHE A 211 9.65 -14.24 -13.21
CA PHE A 211 10.10 -13.60 -14.44
C PHE A 211 10.97 -12.41 -14.09
N LYS A 212 12.20 -12.40 -14.61
CA LYS A 212 13.15 -11.29 -14.41
C LYS A 212 13.15 -10.43 -15.65
N VAL A 213 12.93 -9.13 -15.46
CA VAL A 213 13.15 -8.15 -16.51
C VAL A 213 14.20 -7.14 -16.04
N TRP A 214 15.12 -6.83 -16.96
CA TRP A 214 16.12 -5.81 -16.75
C TRP A 214 15.49 -4.43 -16.90
N ILE A 215 15.56 -3.63 -15.85
CA ILE A 215 15.31 -2.20 -15.95
C ILE A 215 16.68 -1.58 -16.21
N ASN A 216 16.94 -1.16 -17.45
CA ASN A 216 18.07 -0.26 -17.69
C ASN A 216 17.66 1.11 -17.17
N THR A 217 17.92 1.37 -15.89
CA THR A 217 17.94 2.73 -15.36
C THR A 217 19.22 3.38 -15.87
N CYS A 218 19.09 4.35 -16.77
CA CYS A 218 20.21 5.17 -17.23
C CYS A 218 20.77 6.02 -16.10
#